data_AF-A0A087B4K3-F1
#
_entry.id   AF-A0A087B4K3-F1
#
_cell.length_a   1.000
_cell.length_b   1.000
_cell.length_c   1.000
_cell.angle_alpha   90.00
_cell.angle_beta   90.00
_cell.angle_gamma   90.00
#
_symmetry.space_group_name_H-M   'P 1'
#
loop_
_entity.id
_entity.type
_entity.pdbx_description
1 polymer ?
#
loop_
_entity_poly.entity_id
_entity_poly.type
_entity_poly.pdbx_seq_one_letter_code
_entity_poly.pdbx_strand_id
1 'polypeptide(L)'
;MLRDHRGLSLARRIKAICWWCHQQIAHPKSDAWLAAHELGQQELADWYQHAWQYAPQDLRDPDSMPARYGTGIDRNAFHEH
;
A
#
# COMPACT_ATOMS: atom_id res chain seq x y z
N MET A 1 10.46 4.37 16.21
CA MET A 1 10.12 2.98 15.80
C MET A 1 8.76 2.61 16.39
N LEU A 2 7.68 2.91 15.66
CA LEU A 2 6.31 2.61 16.07
C LEU A 2 5.55 1.85 14.97
N ARG A 3 6.27 1.26 14.01
CA ARG A 3 5.71 0.69 12.77
C ARG A 3 5.20 -0.75 12.92
N ASP A 4 5.55 -1.44 14.00
CA ASP A 4 5.38 -2.90 14.09
C ASP A 4 4.33 -3.41 15.10
N HIS A 5 3.58 -2.54 15.78
CA HIS A 5 2.75 -2.98 16.91
C HIS A 5 1.23 -3.10 16.69
N ARG A 6 0.65 -2.74 15.53
CA ARG A 6 -0.82 -2.84 15.31
C ARG A 6 -1.27 -3.12 13.87
N GLY A 7 -0.60 -4.00 13.11
CA GLY A 7 -1.11 -4.38 11.79
C GLY A 7 -0.10 -5.07 10.87
N LEU A 8 -0.59 -5.55 9.73
CA LEU A 8 0.19 -6.17 8.65
C LEU A 8 1.41 -5.29 8.27
N SER A 9 2.55 -5.92 7.96
CA SER A 9 3.75 -5.21 7.48
C SER A 9 3.41 -4.33 6.27
N LEU A 10 4.18 -3.26 6.04
CA LEU A 10 4.00 -2.37 4.87
C LEU A 10 3.87 -3.15 3.56
N ALA A 11 4.77 -4.11 3.32
CA ALA A 11 4.71 -4.97 2.16
C ALA A 11 3.42 -5.81 2.09
N ARG A 12 2.96 -6.37 3.23
CA ARG A 12 1.70 -7.13 3.27
C ARG A 12 0.48 -6.23 3.01
N ARG A 13 0.49 -4.99 3.48
CA ARG A 13 -0.55 -3.99 3.18
C ARG A 13 -0.58 -3.63 1.70
N ILE A 14 0.58 -3.35 1.10
CA ILE A 14 0.69 -3.06 -0.33
C ILE A 14 0.22 -4.27 -1.16
N LYS A 15 0.66 -5.49 -0.81
CA LYS A 15 0.20 -6.71 -1.46
C LYS A 15 -1.32 -6.91 -1.35
N ALA A 16 -1.91 -6.60 -0.19
CA ALA A 16 -3.36 -6.67 -0.01
C ALA A 16 -4.12 -5.67 -0.90
N ILE A 17 -3.60 -4.45 -1.07
CA ILE A 17 -4.17 -3.46 -2.00
C ILE A 17 -4.02 -3.94 -3.45
N CYS A 18 -2.84 -4.42 -3.85
CA CYS A 18 -2.60 -4.96 -5.19
C CYS A 18 -3.52 -6.14 -5.50
N TRP A 19 -3.71 -7.04 -4.55
CA TRP A 19 -4.66 -8.16 -4.65
C TRP A 19 -6.09 -7.67 -4.82
N TRP A 20 -6.52 -6.70 -4.01
CA TRP A 20 -7.86 -6.12 -4.15
C TRP A 20 -8.07 -5.49 -5.53
N CYS A 21 -7.11 -4.68 -6.00
CA CYS A 21 -7.15 -4.07 -7.34
C CYS A 21 -7.21 -5.12 -8.44
N HIS A 22 -6.41 -6.19 -8.33
CA HIS A 22 -6.41 -7.29 -9.28
C HIS A 22 -7.81 -7.91 -9.43
N GLN A 23 -8.52 -8.10 -8.33
CA GLN A 23 -9.90 -8.62 -8.34
C GLN A 23 -10.94 -7.64 -8.93
N GLN A 24 -10.62 -6.35 -9.05
CA GLN A 24 -11.54 -5.34 -9.62
C GLN A 24 -11.37 -5.17 -11.15
N ILE A 25 -10.38 -5.80 -11.77
CA ILE A 25 -10.11 -5.65 -13.22
C ILE A 25 -10.95 -6.64 -14.00
N ALA A 26 -11.50 -6.24 -15.15
CA ALA A 26 -12.40 -7.07 -15.98
C ALA A 26 -11.79 -8.40 -16.45
N HIS A 27 -10.46 -8.43 -16.66
CA HIS A 27 -9.72 -9.61 -17.10
C HIS A 27 -8.44 -9.77 -16.26
N PRO A 28 -8.56 -10.28 -15.02
CA PRO A 28 -7.41 -10.45 -14.15
C PRO A 28 -6.47 -11.53 -14.69
N LYS A 29 -5.16 -11.35 -14.47
CA LYS A 29 -4.18 -12.43 -14.71
C LYS A 29 -4.45 -13.60 -13.75
N SER A 30 -4.05 -14.81 -14.12
CA SER A 30 -4.24 -15.96 -13.23
C SER A 30 -3.38 -15.87 -11.97
N ASP A 31 -3.81 -16.53 -10.90
CA ASP A 31 -3.05 -16.63 -9.65
C ASP A 31 -1.66 -17.25 -9.88
N ALA A 32 -1.56 -18.22 -10.79
CA ALA A 32 -0.28 -18.82 -11.18
C ALA A 32 0.66 -17.80 -11.88
N TRP A 33 0.10 -16.91 -12.70
CA TRP A 33 0.88 -15.82 -13.30
C TRP A 33 1.35 -14.84 -12.23
N LEU A 34 0.49 -14.49 -11.26
CA LEU A 34 0.88 -13.62 -10.15
C LEU A 34 1.99 -14.23 -9.28
N ALA A 35 1.87 -15.52 -8.92
CA ALA A 35 2.88 -16.21 -8.12
C ALA A 35 4.25 -16.26 -8.83
N ALA A 36 4.25 -16.43 -10.15
CA ALA A 36 5.49 -16.42 -10.95
C ALA A 36 6.12 -15.02 -11.07
N HIS A 37 5.34 -13.95 -10.86
CA HIS A 37 5.78 -12.55 -10.96
C HIS A 37 5.67 -11.83 -9.61
N GLU A 38 5.66 -12.57 -8.49
CA GLU A 38 5.51 -11.99 -7.17
C GLU A 38 6.74 -11.15 -6.80
N LEU A 39 6.51 -9.90 -6.41
CA LEU A 39 7.57 -9.04 -5.86
C LEU A 39 7.94 -9.49 -4.44
N GLY A 40 9.24 -9.61 -4.19
CA GLY A 40 9.78 -9.92 -2.86
C GLY A 40 9.34 -8.88 -1.82
N GLN A 41 9.15 -9.33 -0.57
CA GLN A 41 8.74 -8.44 0.52
C GLN A 41 9.75 -7.30 0.77
N GLN A 42 11.05 -7.58 0.64
CA GLN A 42 12.09 -6.58 0.81
C GLN A 42 12.16 -5.62 -0.39
N GLU A 43 12.15 -6.15 -1.61
CA GLU A 43 12.16 -5.34 -2.83
C GLU A 43 10.97 -4.36 -2.87
N LEU A 44 9.79 -4.81 -2.48
CA LEU A 44 8.59 -3.98 -2.41
C LEU A 44 8.72 -2.86 -1.35
N ALA A 45 9.32 -3.17 -0.20
CA ALA A 45 9.58 -2.18 0.85
C ALA A 45 10.62 -1.15 0.39
N ASP A 46 11.66 -1.58 -0.32
CA ASP A 46 12.71 -0.71 -0.86
C ASP A 46 12.15 0.21 -1.96
N TRP A 47 11.32 -0.32 -2.86
CA TRP A 47 10.63 0.45 -3.89
C TRP A 47 9.70 1.50 -3.28
N TYR A 48 8.94 1.12 -2.26
CA TYR A 48 8.08 2.05 -1.54
C TYR A 48 8.91 3.16 -0.87
N GLN A 49 10.01 2.79 -0.21
CA GLN A 49 10.90 3.76 0.43
C GLN A 49 11.51 4.72 -0.59
N HIS A 50 11.95 4.20 -1.74
CA HIS A 50 12.47 5.02 -2.84
C HIS A 50 11.39 5.97 -3.36
N ALA A 51 10.19 5.48 -3.70
CA ALA A 51 9.08 6.31 -4.14
C ALA A 51 8.74 7.41 -3.11
N TRP A 52 8.76 7.08 -1.82
CA TRP A 52 8.54 8.05 -0.74
C TRP A 52 9.65 9.11 -0.67
N GLN A 53 10.92 8.72 -0.85
CA GLN A 53 12.07 9.63 -0.86
C GLN A 53 12.08 10.60 -2.03
N TYR A 54 11.30 10.34 -3.09
CA TYR A 54 11.19 11.21 -4.28
C TYR A 54 9.79 11.79 -4.50
N ALA A 55 8.81 11.47 -3.63
CA ALA A 55 7.47 12.07 -3.69
C ALA A 55 7.52 13.59 -3.52
N PRO A 56 6.64 14.38 -4.18
CA PRO A 56 6.57 15.82 -3.94
C PRO A 56 6.28 16.14 -2.46
N GLN A 57 6.73 17.32 -2.01
CA GLN A 57 6.76 17.68 -0.56
C GLN A 57 5.37 17.66 0.08
N ASP A 58 4.34 18.06 -0.68
CA ASP A 58 2.93 18.05 -0.28
C ASP A 58 2.42 16.64 0.10
N LEU A 59 2.93 15.57 -0.51
CA LEU A 59 2.59 14.19 -0.15
C LEU A 59 3.37 13.66 1.04
N ARG A 60 4.47 14.33 1.42
CA ARG A 60 5.27 14.00 2.61
C ARG A 60 4.86 14.79 3.83
N ASP A 61 4.05 15.83 3.64
CA ASP A 61 3.49 16.64 4.71
C ASP A 61 2.64 15.74 5.62
N PRO A 62 2.96 15.62 6.92
CA PRO A 62 2.17 14.83 7.86
C PRO A 62 0.70 15.29 7.95
N ASP A 63 0.39 16.53 7.55
CA ASP A 63 -0.96 17.10 7.53
C ASP A 63 -1.70 16.89 6.19
N SER A 64 -1.04 16.30 5.19
CA SER A 64 -1.66 16.00 3.89
C SER A 64 -2.75 14.93 3.96
N MET A 65 -3.71 14.97 3.04
CA MET A 65 -4.87 14.07 2.96
C MET A 65 -4.58 12.56 3.15
N PRO A 66 -3.44 11.98 2.71
CA PRO A 66 -3.07 10.60 3.02
C PRO A 66 -2.38 10.42 4.38
N ALA A 67 -1.62 11.40 4.84
CA ALA A 67 -0.83 11.31 6.08
C ALA A 67 -1.66 11.62 7.34
N ARG A 68 -2.68 12.49 7.24
CA ARG A 68 -3.60 12.87 8.33
C ARG A 68 -4.36 11.68 8.93
N TYR A 69 -4.57 10.62 8.15
CA TYR A 69 -5.24 9.39 8.59
C TYR A 69 -4.26 8.26 8.95
N GLY A 70 -2.95 8.52 8.84
CA GLY A 70 -1.89 7.53 8.99
C GLY A 70 -1.78 6.58 7.78
N THR A 71 -0.70 5.78 7.75
CA THR A 71 -0.47 4.76 6.71
C THR A 71 -1.45 3.57 6.74
N GLY A 72 -2.45 3.61 7.62
CA GLY A 72 -3.59 2.72 7.62
C GLY A 72 -4.77 3.49 7.11
N ILE A 73 -5.15 3.25 5.85
CA ILE A 73 -6.40 3.78 5.31
C ILE A 73 -7.54 3.09 6.07
N ASP A 74 -8.14 3.78 7.04
CA ASP A 74 -9.43 3.35 7.59
C ASP A 74 -10.48 3.54 6.50
N ARG A 75 -10.89 2.41 5.92
CA ARG A 75 -11.90 2.36 4.85
C ARG A 75 -13.23 2.99 5.28
N ASN A 76 -13.54 3.01 6.57
CA ASN A 76 -14.78 3.59 7.08
C ASN A 76 -14.80 5.12 7.04
N ALA A 77 -13.64 5.78 7.01
CA ALA A 77 -13.54 7.24 6.92
C ALA A 77 -14.02 7.82 5.57
N PHE A 78 -14.21 6.98 4.54
CA PHE A 78 -14.76 7.40 3.23
C PHE A 78 -16.28 7.22 3.12
N HIS A 79 -16.94 6.72 4.17
CA HIS A 79 -18.35 6.36 4.15
C HIS A 79 -19.21 7.21 5.10
N GLU A 80 -18.64 8.24 5.73
CA GLU A 80 -19.41 9.23 6.48
C GLU A 80 -19.95 10.29 5.50
N HIS A 81 -21.23 10.14 5.15
CA HIS A 81 -22.07 11.16 4.50
C HIS A 81 -23.04 11.75 5.52
#